data_AF-A0A9Q1HLD0-F1
#
_entry.id   AF-A0A9Q1HLD0-F1
#
_cell.length_a   1.000
_cell.length_b   1.000
_cell.length_c   1.000
_cell.angle_alpha   90.00
_cell.angle_beta   90.00
_cell.angle_gamma   90.00
#
_symmetry.space_group_name_H-M   'P 1'
#
loop_
_entity.id
_entity.type
_entity.pdbx_description
1 polymer ?
#
loop_
_entity_poly.entity_id
_entity_poly.type
_entity_poly.pdbx_seq_one_letter_code
_entity_poly.pdbx_strand_id
1 'polypeptide(L)'
;MIEFEISIQERNFRISAMVVKNLIGIDLILGSKTLAELDGILEFKTNTFRIAPKKLHLRPSAYVVIKPGQETYITLRGKVPPYLRNAEVIIQPNRFLSKFCPSQMLVKFKRGRTSIPVKNLSHKTIHVAPDKPLASLHFKSVG
;
A
#
# COMPACT_ATOMS: atom_id res chain seq x y z
N MET A 1 30.74 -14.35 -6.10
CA MET A 1 29.34 -13.94 -5.84
C MET A 1 29.42 -12.85 -4.79
N ILE A 2 28.93 -11.66 -5.11
CA ILE A 2 28.93 -10.52 -4.19
C ILE A 2 27.50 -10.35 -3.72
N GLU A 3 27.29 -10.34 -2.42
CA GLU A 3 25.98 -10.01 -1.85
C GLU A 3 26.03 -8.59 -1.32
N PHE A 4 25.02 -7.80 -1.65
CA PHE A 4 24.85 -6.47 -1.07
C PHE A 4 23.38 -6.15 -0.87
N GLU A 5 23.14 -5.16 -0.03
CA GLU A 5 21.81 -4.76 0.40
C GLU A 5 21.53 -3.37 -0.16
N ILE A 6 20.49 -3.22 -0.96
CA ILE A 6 20.04 -1.90 -1.42
C ILE A 6 18.70 -1.56 -0.79
N SER A 7 18.51 -0.29 -0.43
CA SER A 7 17.22 0.17 0.09
C SER A 7 16.42 0.85 -1.04
N ILE A 8 15.28 0.26 -1.42
CA ILE A 8 14.32 0.87 -2.35
C ILE A 8 13.00 1.05 -1.59
N GLN A 9 12.50 2.28 -1.50
CA GLN A 9 11.28 2.61 -0.74
C GLN A 9 11.30 2.09 0.72
N GLU A 10 12.37 2.39 1.46
CA GLU A 10 12.54 1.97 2.87
C GLU A 10 12.56 0.44 3.10
N ARG A 11 12.71 -0.33 2.01
CA ARG A 11 12.88 -1.79 2.08
C ARG A 11 14.25 -2.17 1.59
N ASN A 12 14.89 -3.02 2.36
CA ASN A 12 16.16 -3.58 2.00
C ASN A 12 15.99 -4.83 1.14
N PHE A 13 16.66 -4.84 -0.01
CA PHE A 13 16.72 -5.94 -0.95
C PHE A 13 18.13 -6.51 -0.89
N ARG A 14 18.23 -7.78 -0.51
CA ARG A 14 19.48 -8.53 -0.64
C ARG A 14 19.61 -8.97 -2.08
N ILE A 15 20.62 -8.45 -2.75
CA ILE A 15 20.92 -8.74 -4.15
C ILE A 15 22.19 -9.57 -4.17
N SER A 16 22.15 -10.65 -4.94
CA SER A 16 23.32 -11.44 -5.28
C SER A 16 23.80 -11.02 -6.66
N ALA A 17 24.92 -10.30 -6.71
CA ALA A 17 25.63 -10.06 -7.96
C ALA A 17 26.49 -11.27 -8.30
N MET A 18 26.17 -11.88 -9.43
CA MET A 18 26.98 -12.93 -10.03
C MET A 18 27.88 -12.30 -11.10
N VAL A 19 29.18 -12.25 -10.82
CA VAL A 19 30.17 -11.79 -11.80
C VAL A 19 30.40 -12.94 -12.79
N VAL A 20 29.84 -12.81 -13.99
CA VAL A 20 30.01 -13.78 -15.07
C VAL A 20 31.03 -13.22 -16.06
N LYS A 21 32.04 -14.00 -16.42
CA LYS A 21 32.97 -13.64 -17.49
C LYS A 21 32.14 -13.56 -18.77
N ASN A 22 32.06 -12.38 -19.40
CA ASN A 22 31.33 -12.03 -20.65
C ASN A 22 30.03 -11.21 -20.52
N LEU A 23 29.73 -10.62 -19.35
CA LEU A 23 28.60 -9.68 -19.21
C LEU A 23 29.08 -8.22 -19.23
N ILE A 24 28.59 -7.44 -20.19
CA ILE A 24 28.86 -5.99 -20.34
C ILE A 24 27.71 -5.20 -19.69
N GLY A 25 27.39 -5.48 -18.42
CA GLY A 25 26.28 -4.81 -17.75
C GLY A 25 25.98 -5.32 -16.34
N ILE A 26 25.22 -4.50 -15.60
CA ILE A 26 24.65 -4.83 -14.29
C ILE A 26 23.16 -5.15 -14.53
N ASP A 27 22.77 -6.42 -14.38
CA ASP A 27 21.37 -6.82 -14.41
C ASP A 27 20.83 -7.00 -12.98
N LEU A 28 19.80 -6.24 -12.63
CA LEU A 28 19.06 -6.40 -11.39
C LEU A 28 18.02 -7.51 -11.57
N ILE A 29 18.31 -8.72 -11.11
CA ILE A 29 17.32 -9.81 -11.09
C ILE A 29 16.40 -9.63 -9.87
N LEU A 30 15.41 -8.74 -10.00
CA LEU A 30 14.22 -8.82 -9.15
C LEU A 30 13.44 -10.08 -9.56
N GLY A 31 13.03 -10.90 -8.58
CA GLY A 31 12.27 -12.11 -8.86
C GLY A 31 11.05 -11.82 -9.74
N SER A 32 10.91 -12.56 -10.85
CA SER A 32 9.90 -12.33 -11.90
C SER A 32 8.46 -12.25 -11.36
N LYS A 33 8.17 -12.96 -10.27
CA LYS A 33 6.88 -12.91 -9.56
C LYS A 33 6.60 -11.55 -8.93
N THR A 34 7.58 -10.95 -8.27
CA THR A 34 7.45 -9.62 -7.64
C THR A 34 7.29 -8.55 -8.71
N LEU A 35 8.03 -8.66 -9.82
CA LEU A 35 7.91 -7.77 -10.97
C LEU A 35 6.52 -7.83 -11.62
N ALA A 36 6.00 -9.05 -11.83
CA ALA A 36 4.66 -9.27 -12.37
C ALA A 36 3.57 -8.75 -11.43
N GLU A 37 3.70 -8.93 -10.11
CA GLU A 37 2.73 -8.42 -9.12
C GLU A 37 2.71 -6.88 -9.03
N LEU A 38 3.84 -6.24 -9.35
CA LEU A 38 3.99 -4.79 -9.35
C LEU A 38 3.62 -4.14 -10.70
N ASP A 39 3.20 -4.91 -11.71
CA ASP A 39 3.01 -4.42 -13.08
C ASP A 39 4.26 -3.63 -13.56
N GLY A 40 5.45 -4.14 -13.21
CA GLY A 40 6.72 -3.47 -13.49
C GLY A 40 7.09 -3.51 -14.96
N ILE A 41 7.41 -2.36 -15.55
CA ILE A 41 7.85 -2.20 -16.93
C ILE A 41 9.34 -1.91 -16.93
N LEU A 42 10.13 -2.76 -17.58
CA LEU A 42 11.53 -2.50 -17.85
C LEU A 42 11.65 -1.83 -19.23
N GLU A 43 12.06 -0.55 -19.25
CA GLU A 43 12.23 0.21 -20.49
C GLU A 43 13.71 0.24 -20.88
N PHE A 44 14.11 -0.66 -21.78
CA PHE A 44 15.51 -0.78 -22.23
C PHE A 44 16.04 0.44 -22.96
N LYS A 45 15.18 1.23 -23.60
CA LYS A 45 15.60 2.47 -24.29
C LYS A 45 16.12 3.52 -23.31
N THR A 46 15.58 3.56 -22.10
CA THR A 46 15.91 4.55 -21.07
C THR A 46 16.69 3.94 -19.91
N ASN A 47 16.90 2.62 -19.91
CA ASN A 47 17.44 1.86 -18.78
C ASN A 47 16.69 2.16 -17.46
N THR A 48 15.38 2.39 -17.54
CA THR A 48 14.54 2.66 -16.36
C THR A 48 13.63 1.48 -16.05
N PHE A 49 13.45 1.22 -14.77
CA PHE A 49 12.43 0.32 -14.27
C PHE A 49 11.27 1.15 -13.71
N ARG A 50 10.09 1.01 -14.31
CA ARG A 50 8.89 1.77 -13.92
C ARG A 50 7.87 0.85 -13.28
N ILE A 51 7.40 1.23 -12.10
CA ILE A 51 6.20 0.63 -11.50
C ILE A 51 5.03 1.57 -11.79
N ALA A 52 3.98 1.05 -12.44
CA ALA A 52 2.80 1.84 -12.72
C ALA A 52 2.16 2.30 -11.40
N PRO A 53 1.87 3.61 -11.23
CA PRO A 53 1.19 4.09 -10.04
C PRO A 53 -0.19 3.45 -9.98
N LYS A 54 -0.42 2.69 -8.91
CA LYS A 54 -1.68 2.00 -8.66
C LYS A 54 -2.38 2.68 -7.50
N LYS A 55 -3.71 2.78 -7.58
CA LYS A 55 -4.54 3.23 -6.46
C LYS A 55 -5.39 2.07 -6.02
N LEU A 56 -5.23 1.66 -4.77
CA LEU A 56 -6.00 0.58 -4.18
C LEU A 56 -7.03 1.15 -3.23
N HIS A 57 -8.31 0.81 -3.44
CA HIS A 57 -9.40 1.25 -2.60
C HIS A 57 -9.66 0.30 -1.43
N LEU A 58 -9.80 0.87 -0.25
CA LEU A 58 -10.16 0.19 0.99
C LEU A 58 -11.61 0.50 1.34
N ARG A 59 -12.35 -0.55 1.72
CA ARG A 59 -13.75 -0.51 2.10
C ARG A 59 -13.93 -1.02 3.53
N PRO A 60 -14.99 -0.62 4.25
CA PRO A 60 -15.32 -1.23 5.53
C PRO A 60 -15.53 -2.73 5.38
N SER A 61 -15.13 -3.51 6.39
CA SER A 61 -15.41 -4.94 6.42
C SER A 61 -16.87 -5.25 6.73
N ALA A 62 -17.55 -4.34 7.42
CA ALA A 62 -18.93 -4.46 7.86
C ALA A 62 -19.62 -3.08 7.85
N TYR A 63 -20.94 -3.10 7.98
CA TYR A 63 -21.72 -1.89 8.25
C TYR A 63 -21.39 -1.36 9.65
N VAL A 64 -21.14 -0.05 9.78
CA VAL A 64 -20.78 0.58 11.06
C VAL A 64 -21.67 1.81 11.29
N VAL A 65 -22.22 1.92 12.50
CA VAL A 65 -22.97 3.09 12.95
C VAL A 65 -22.16 3.79 14.03
N ILE A 66 -21.96 5.10 13.89
CA ILE A 66 -21.19 5.92 14.82
C ILE A 66 -22.10 7.03 15.35
N LYS A 67 -22.49 6.93 16.61
CA LYS A 67 -23.35 7.93 17.27
C LYS A 67 -22.60 9.26 17.48
N PRO A 68 -23.30 10.39 17.65
CA PRO A 68 -22.68 11.66 18.04
C PRO A 68 -21.78 11.51 19.26
N GLY A 69 -20.58 12.09 19.21
CA GLY A 69 -19.59 12.04 20.29
C GLY A 69 -18.88 10.69 20.47
N GLN A 70 -19.30 9.64 19.75
CA GLN A 70 -18.72 8.31 19.87
C GLN A 70 -17.35 8.22 19.18
N GLU A 71 -16.44 7.52 19.83
CA GLU A 71 -15.17 7.06 19.27
C GLU A 71 -15.22 5.54 19.07
N THR A 72 -14.77 5.07 17.91
CA THR A 72 -14.79 3.65 17.57
C THR A 72 -13.71 3.31 16.55
N TYR A 73 -13.55 2.02 16.24
CA TYR A 73 -12.65 1.54 15.21
C TYR A 73 -13.42 1.03 14.00
N ILE A 74 -13.02 1.47 12.80
CA ILE A 74 -13.51 0.89 11.54
C ILE A 74 -12.44 -0.07 11.03
N THR A 75 -12.82 -1.33 10.83
CA THR A 75 -11.97 -2.28 10.10
C THR A 75 -12.15 -2.07 8.59
N LEU A 76 -11.06 -1.75 7.92
CA LEU A 76 -10.96 -1.61 6.47
C LEU A 76 -10.37 -2.88 5.85
N ARG A 77 -10.86 -3.23 4.66
CA ARG A 77 -10.37 -4.33 3.82
C ARG A 77 -10.21 -3.87 2.37
N GLY A 78 -9.27 -4.46 1.66
CA GLY A 78 -9.10 -4.27 0.23
C GLY A 78 -8.44 -5.47 -0.43
N LYS A 79 -8.46 -5.53 -1.76
CA LYS A 79 -7.74 -6.55 -2.53
C LYS A 79 -6.26 -6.20 -2.59
N VAL A 80 -5.58 -6.26 -1.44
CA VAL A 80 -4.14 -5.96 -1.33
C VAL A 80 -3.29 -7.11 -1.88
N PRO A 81 -2.22 -6.79 -2.63
CA PRO A 81 -1.25 -7.77 -3.07
C PRO A 81 -0.66 -8.57 -1.89
N PRO A 82 -0.26 -9.84 -2.11
CA PRO A 82 0.25 -10.72 -1.06
C PRO A 82 1.35 -10.08 -0.19
N TYR A 83 2.30 -9.38 -0.82
CA TYR A 83 3.43 -8.73 -0.14
C TYR A 83 3.05 -7.55 0.78
N LEU A 84 1.81 -7.05 0.71
CA LEU A 84 1.30 -5.98 1.59
C LEU A 84 0.37 -6.50 2.69
N ARG A 85 -0.01 -7.78 2.67
CA ARG A 85 -1.02 -8.30 3.60
C ARG A 85 -0.63 -8.17 5.07
N ASN A 86 0.66 -8.07 5.37
CA ASN A 86 1.23 -7.92 6.71
C ASN A 86 2.19 -6.72 6.83
N ALA A 87 2.15 -5.78 5.88
CA ALA A 87 3.05 -4.64 5.85
C ALA A 87 2.46 -3.41 6.54
N GLU A 88 3.34 -2.50 6.95
CA GLU A 88 2.98 -1.14 7.36
C GLU A 88 2.92 -0.26 6.11
N VAL A 89 1.84 0.52 5.99
CA VAL A 89 1.58 1.36 4.83
C VAL A 89 0.90 2.66 5.24
N ILE A 90 1.05 3.70 4.41
CA ILE A 90 0.28 4.94 4.57
C ILE A 90 -1.00 4.83 3.76
N ILE A 91 -2.14 5.06 4.40
CA ILE A 91 -3.43 5.17 3.73
C ILE A 91 -3.96 6.60 3.79
N GLN A 92 -4.76 6.95 2.79
CA GLN A 92 -5.42 8.25 2.67
C GLN A 92 -6.94 8.05 2.71
N PRO A 93 -7.63 8.54 3.75
CA PRO A 93 -9.09 8.56 3.76
C PRO A 93 -9.64 9.46 2.66
N ASN A 94 -10.85 9.16 2.20
CA ASN A 94 -11.59 9.98 1.26
C ASN A 94 -12.17 11.22 1.97
N ARG A 95 -12.72 12.17 1.20
CA ARG A 95 -13.31 13.41 1.74
C ARG A 95 -14.37 13.20 2.83
N PHE A 96 -15.06 12.07 2.83
CA PHE A 96 -16.04 11.74 3.85
C PHE A 96 -15.36 11.29 5.15
N LEU A 97 -14.47 10.31 5.08
CA LEU A 97 -13.80 9.73 6.25
C LEU A 97 -12.79 10.70 6.88
N SER A 98 -12.14 11.56 6.09
CA SER A 98 -11.19 12.60 6.58
C SER A 98 -11.81 13.62 7.53
N LYS A 99 -13.15 13.65 7.67
CA LYS A 99 -13.83 14.49 8.69
C LYS A 99 -13.75 13.90 10.10
N PHE A 100 -13.39 12.63 10.21
CA PHE A 100 -13.49 11.84 11.45
C PHE A 100 -12.15 11.20 11.86
N CYS A 101 -11.12 11.37 11.04
CA CYS A 101 -9.77 10.87 11.27
C CYS A 101 -8.72 11.74 10.53
N PRO A 102 -7.41 11.59 10.83
CA PRO A 102 -6.34 12.29 10.12
C PRO A 102 -6.35 12.05 8.61
N SER A 103 -5.84 13.03 7.83
CA SER A 103 -5.79 12.99 6.36
C SER A 103 -4.79 11.97 5.78
N GLN A 104 -3.87 11.46 6.60
CA GLN A 104 -2.96 10.37 6.30
C GLN A 104 -2.73 9.56 7.57
N MET A 105 -2.68 8.24 7.45
CA MET A 105 -2.48 7.34 8.60
C MET A 105 -1.50 6.23 8.23
N LEU A 106 -0.45 6.05 9.05
CA LEU A 106 0.38 4.85 9.01
C LEU A 106 -0.38 3.71 9.68
N VAL A 107 -0.62 2.63 8.94
CA VAL A 107 -1.41 1.50 9.41
C VAL A 107 -0.71 0.18 9.11
N LYS A 108 -0.87 -0.79 10.00
CA LYS A 108 -0.39 -2.15 9.81
C LYS A 108 -1.48 -3.04 9.28
N PHE A 109 -1.31 -3.56 8.06
CA PHE A 109 -2.20 -4.61 7.56
C PHE A 109 -1.95 -5.91 8.34
N LYS A 110 -3.03 -6.64 8.62
CA LYS A 110 -3.03 -8.03 9.09
C LYS A 110 -3.95 -8.83 8.17
N ARG A 111 -3.37 -9.76 7.40
CA ARG A 111 -4.11 -10.54 6.38
C ARG A 111 -4.93 -9.64 5.43
N GLY A 112 -4.39 -8.47 5.09
CA GLY A 112 -5.02 -7.49 4.21
C GLY A 112 -6.21 -6.71 4.78
N ARG A 113 -6.34 -6.69 6.12
CA ARG A 113 -7.27 -5.84 6.86
C ARG A 113 -6.51 -4.92 7.80
N THR A 114 -7.07 -3.74 8.07
CA THR A 114 -6.51 -2.81 9.06
C THR A 114 -7.63 -2.14 9.83
N SER A 115 -7.38 -1.74 11.07
CA SER A 115 -8.35 -0.99 11.88
C SER A 115 -7.87 0.43 12.05
N ILE A 116 -8.77 1.39 11.86
CA ILE A 116 -8.49 2.80 12.05
C ILE A 116 -9.41 3.41 13.11
N PRO A 117 -8.90 4.29 13.98
CA PRO A 117 -9.73 5.03 14.90
C PRO A 117 -10.52 6.09 14.13
N VAL A 118 -11.78 6.27 14.52
CA VAL A 118 -12.66 7.32 14.02
C VAL A 118 -13.43 7.94 15.17
N LYS A 119 -13.62 9.25 15.11
CA LYS A 119 -14.39 9.99 16.11
C LYS A 119 -15.46 10.83 15.46
N ASN A 120 -16.72 10.61 15.86
CA ASN A 120 -17.83 11.43 15.37
C ASN A 120 -17.95 12.70 16.20
N LEU A 121 -17.33 13.78 15.73
CA LEU A 121 -17.44 15.10 16.34
C LEU A 121 -18.71 15.86 15.91
N SER A 122 -19.57 15.26 15.09
CA SER A 122 -20.80 15.88 14.63
C SER A 122 -21.99 15.57 15.55
N HIS A 123 -23.07 16.34 15.41
CA HIS A 123 -24.34 16.11 16.10
C HIS A 123 -25.24 15.06 15.42
N LYS A 124 -24.78 14.42 14.33
CA LYS A 124 -25.57 13.45 13.55
C LYS A 124 -24.98 12.05 13.67
N THR A 125 -25.84 11.04 13.65
CA THR A 125 -25.39 9.64 13.52
C THR A 125 -24.80 9.42 12.12
N ILE A 126 -23.63 8.77 12.08
CA ILE A 126 -22.94 8.45 10.84
C ILE A 126 -23.15 6.97 10.52
N HIS A 127 -23.50 6.71 9.26
CA HIS A 127 -23.69 5.38 8.72
C HIS A 127 -22.62 5.08 7.68
N VAL A 128 -21.86 4.02 7.92
CA VAL A 128 -20.76 3.59 7.07
C VAL A 128 -21.12 2.25 6.44
N ALA A 129 -21.34 2.26 5.12
CA ALA A 129 -21.72 1.08 4.37
C ALA A 129 -20.50 0.35 3.79
N PRO A 130 -20.51 -1.00 3.74
CA PRO A 130 -19.35 -1.83 3.37
C PRO A 130 -19.02 -1.85 1.86
N ASP A 131 -19.94 -1.39 1.02
CA ASP A 131 -19.81 -1.30 -0.44
C ASP A 131 -18.99 -0.07 -0.87
N LYS A 132 -19.01 0.99 -0.07
CA LYS A 132 -18.39 2.28 -0.42
C LYS A 132 -16.90 2.33 -0.02
N PRO A 133 -16.02 2.77 -0.93
CA PRO A 133 -14.61 2.99 -0.59
C PRO A 133 -14.47 4.15 0.38
N LEU A 134 -13.72 3.94 1.46
CA LEU A 134 -13.46 4.96 2.48
C LEU A 134 -12.05 5.50 2.48
N ALA A 135 -11.08 4.70 2.03
CA ALA A 135 -9.68 5.11 1.97
C ALA A 135 -9.00 4.51 0.74
N SER A 136 -7.80 5.00 0.45
CA SER A 136 -6.95 4.45 -0.59
C SER A 136 -5.49 4.38 -0.17
N LEU A 137 -4.82 3.35 -0.69
CA LEU A 137 -3.38 3.23 -0.71
C LEU A 137 -2.88 3.68 -2.09
N HIS A 138 -1.88 4.54 -2.12
CA HIS A 138 -1.24 5.01 -3.35
C HIS A 138 0.14 4.38 -3.48
N PHE A 139 0.38 3.68 -4.59
CA PHE A 139 1.71 3.28 -4.99
C PHE A 139 2.30 4.45 -5.79
N LYS A 140 3.28 5.16 -5.23
CA LYS A 140 4.00 6.19 -6.00
C LYS A 140 4.93 5.51 -6.99
N SER A 141 5.01 6.02 -8.22
CA SER A 141 6.01 5.61 -9.20
C SER A 141 7.40 5.94 -8.66
N VAL A 142 8.34 5.01 -8.80
CA VAL A 142 9.77 5.32 -8.75
C VAL A 142 10.23 5.28 -10.20
N GLY A 143 10.81 6.38 -10.66
CA GLY A 143 11.42 6.54 -11.96
C GLY A 143 12.83 7.06 -11.78
#